data_AF-A0A6B2LCN3-F1
#
_entry.id   AF-A0A6B2LCN3-F1
#
_cell.length_a   1.000
_cell.length_b   1.000
_cell.length_c   1.000
_cell.angle_alpha   90.00
_cell.angle_beta   90.00
_cell.angle_gamma   90.00
#
_symmetry.space_group_name_H-M   'P 1'
#
loop_
_entity.id
_entity.type
_entity.pdbx_description
1 polymer ?
#
loop_
_entity_poly.entity_id
_entity_poly.type
_entity_poly.pdbx_seq_one_letter_code
_entity_poly.pdbx_strand_id
1 'polypeptide(L)'
;MEPAFGTYESFLQQKGNQFQSHLQNKVLLCRKCGKSNGYTLKACNQCHTSLAGVELGHTENAFTGFIYGIKYKISLRYSDEEVLIFDDMLQVSSCHINAIPTKVYIPDWRYLLLNPTEGLKLLEKLEEKGWYCIKTQFLMNEEWKSKYLRDTKELTEEDYKDMYYAGCNYPPSQFQLHLQFLLPPYRPFAWHVAPTMSVNGRGRFCPLSYLKKVLSLSLPFPVLPETPVESIYQFFDLQGVSYDAYYDQHLQKERRMHRRLVNWKVEDFEGIVVVDTPNSTQNQRFYKL
;
A
#
# COMPACT_ATOMS: atom_id res chain seq x y z
N MET A 1 -4.09 10.36 18.00
CA MET A 1 -5.49 10.79 18.20
C MET A 1 -6.17 9.73 19.04
N GLU A 2 -6.83 10.11 20.14
CA GLU A 2 -7.63 9.16 20.92
C GLU A 2 -8.95 8.89 20.17
N PRO A 3 -9.44 7.64 20.14
CA PRO A 3 -10.68 7.31 19.45
C PRO A 3 -11.89 7.94 20.18
N ALA A 4 -12.78 8.58 19.43
CA ALA A 4 -14.06 9.09 19.92
C ALA A 4 -15.08 7.96 20.18
N PHE A 5 -14.91 6.81 19.52
CA PHE A 5 -15.77 5.64 19.65
C PHE A 5 -14.94 4.42 20.07
N GLY A 6 -15.46 3.64 21.02
CA GLY A 6 -14.78 2.43 21.49
C GLY A 6 -14.80 1.30 20.45
N THR A 7 -15.96 1.05 19.83
CA THR A 7 -16.15 -0.06 18.88
C THR A 7 -16.94 0.34 17.63
N TYR A 8 -16.87 -0.48 16.59
CA TYR A 8 -17.64 -0.30 15.36
C TYR A 8 -19.15 -0.39 15.60
N GLU A 9 -19.59 -1.28 16.48
CA GLU A 9 -21.00 -1.42 16.87
C GLU A 9 -21.48 -0.14 17.57
N SER A 10 -20.68 0.41 18.50
CA SER A 10 -21.02 1.65 19.20
C SER A 10 -21.13 2.84 18.23
N PHE A 11 -20.29 2.87 17.20
CA PHE A 11 -20.35 3.88 16.15
C PHE A 11 -21.63 3.74 15.32
N LEU A 12 -21.97 2.53 14.87
CA LEU A 12 -23.16 2.26 14.06
C LEU A 12 -24.46 2.55 14.81
N GLN A 13 -24.53 2.21 16.11
CA GLN A 13 -25.66 2.54 16.96
C GLN A 13 -25.91 4.06 17.03
N GLN A 14 -24.85 4.87 17.02
CA GLN A 14 -24.94 6.33 17.13
C GLN A 14 -25.07 7.06 15.79
N LYS A 15 -24.42 6.56 14.73
CA LYS A 15 -24.31 7.25 13.43
C LYS A 15 -25.21 6.65 12.35
N GLY A 16 -25.72 5.44 12.57
CA GLY A 16 -26.63 4.75 11.66
C GLY A 16 -25.95 3.73 10.75
N ASN A 17 -26.77 2.79 10.24
CA ASN A 17 -26.30 1.64 9.45
C ASN A 17 -25.84 1.99 8.03
N GLN A 18 -26.03 3.24 7.55
CA GLN A 18 -25.54 3.64 6.23
C GLN A 18 -24.01 3.56 6.11
N PHE A 19 -23.28 3.57 7.24
CA PHE A 19 -21.82 3.41 7.26
C PHE A 19 -21.35 1.95 7.25
N GLN A 20 -22.25 0.97 7.39
CA GLN A 20 -21.88 -0.45 7.52
C GLN A 20 -20.92 -0.92 6.42
N SER A 21 -21.18 -0.52 5.18
CA SER A 21 -20.38 -0.88 4.01
C SER A 21 -18.98 -0.27 4.00
N HIS A 22 -18.75 0.82 4.75
CA HIS A 22 -17.44 1.44 4.89
C HIS A 22 -16.57 0.70 5.90
N LEU A 23 -17.20 0.20 6.96
CA LEU A 23 -16.54 -0.39 8.12
C LEU A 23 -16.04 -1.83 7.89
N GLN A 24 -16.28 -2.39 6.70
CA GLN A 24 -16.02 -3.80 6.41
C GLN A 24 -15.19 -3.99 5.13
N ASN A 25 -14.12 -4.77 5.24
CA ASN A 25 -13.39 -5.33 4.11
C ASN A 25 -14.06 -6.64 3.68
N LYS A 26 -14.16 -6.90 2.38
CA LYS A 26 -14.61 -8.21 1.85
C LYS A 26 -13.44 -9.17 1.71
N VAL A 27 -13.56 -10.37 2.29
CA VAL A 27 -12.47 -11.35 2.33
C VAL A 27 -12.94 -12.78 2.06
N LEU A 28 -12.02 -13.63 1.63
CA LEU A 28 -12.18 -15.09 1.55
C LEU A 28 -11.23 -15.76 2.55
N LEU A 29 -11.79 -16.51 3.49
CA LEU A 29 -11.01 -17.22 4.51
C LEU A 29 -10.52 -18.56 3.95
N CYS A 30 -9.20 -18.73 3.84
CA CYS A 30 -8.64 -19.97 3.30
C CYS A 30 -8.95 -21.15 4.22
N ARG A 31 -9.65 -22.16 3.70
CA ARG A 31 -10.02 -23.37 4.45
C ARG A 31 -8.83 -24.22 4.92
N LYS A 32 -7.65 -24.05 4.31
CA LYS A 32 -6.42 -24.80 4.66
C LYS A 32 -5.60 -24.13 5.76
N CYS A 33 -5.30 -22.83 5.63
CA CYS A 33 -4.39 -22.13 6.54
C CYS A 33 -5.05 -21.03 7.38
N GLY A 34 -6.36 -20.81 7.23
CA GLY A 34 -7.10 -19.79 7.99
C GLY A 34 -6.77 -18.35 7.61
N LYS A 35 -5.95 -18.09 6.60
CA LYS A 35 -5.62 -16.72 6.19
C LYS A 35 -6.81 -16.03 5.53
N SER A 36 -7.01 -14.78 5.89
CA SER A 36 -7.89 -13.86 5.19
C SER A 36 -7.26 -13.37 3.88
N ASN A 37 -7.95 -13.59 2.76
CA ASN A 37 -7.51 -13.21 1.42
C ASN A 37 -8.46 -12.16 0.85
N GLY A 38 -7.97 -11.26 -0.01
CA GLY A 38 -8.85 -10.33 -0.72
C GLY A 38 -9.88 -11.11 -1.56
N TYR A 39 -11.13 -10.64 -1.58
CA TYR A 39 -12.25 -11.36 -2.19
C TYR A 39 -12.12 -11.65 -3.70
N THR A 40 -11.23 -10.95 -4.39
CA THR A 40 -10.96 -11.16 -5.83
C THR A 40 -9.87 -12.19 -6.10
N LEU A 41 -9.20 -12.70 -5.06
CA LEU A 41 -8.15 -13.72 -5.22
C LEU A 41 -8.75 -15.10 -5.51
N LYS A 42 -8.25 -15.75 -6.56
CA LYS A 42 -8.64 -17.12 -6.95
C LYS A 42 -7.93 -18.20 -6.13
N ALA A 43 -6.79 -17.88 -5.54
CA ALA A 43 -5.99 -18.77 -4.69
C ALA A 43 -5.45 -18.01 -3.49
N CYS A 44 -5.23 -18.72 -2.38
CA CYS A 44 -4.72 -18.13 -1.16
C CYS A 44 -3.29 -17.62 -1.38
N ASN A 45 -3.04 -16.36 -1.05
CA ASN A 45 -1.70 -15.76 -1.16
C ASN A 45 -0.76 -16.16 0.00
N GLN A 46 -1.06 -17.27 0.69
CA GLN A 46 -0.17 -17.89 1.69
C GLN A 46 0.19 -19.32 1.32
N CYS A 47 -0.82 -20.16 1.07
CA CYS A 47 -0.62 -21.58 0.83
C CYS A 47 -1.01 -22.03 -0.58
N HIS A 48 -1.34 -21.08 -1.47
CA HIS A 48 -1.75 -21.31 -2.86
C HIS A 48 -2.97 -22.22 -3.06
N THR A 49 -3.66 -22.59 -1.98
CA THR A 49 -4.90 -23.39 -2.05
C THR A 49 -5.99 -22.58 -2.76
N SER A 50 -6.73 -23.23 -3.66
CA SER A 50 -7.86 -22.62 -4.37
C SER A 50 -8.85 -22.00 -3.39
N LEU A 51 -9.37 -20.82 -3.75
CA LEU A 51 -10.43 -20.11 -3.03
C LEU A 51 -11.79 -20.24 -3.74
N ALA A 52 -11.87 -21.06 -4.80
CA ALA A 52 -13.15 -21.32 -5.47
C ALA A 52 -14.16 -21.93 -4.48
N GLY A 53 -15.39 -21.38 -4.46
CA GLY A 53 -16.46 -21.84 -3.58
C GLY A 53 -16.26 -21.54 -2.09
N VAL A 54 -15.26 -20.73 -1.72
CA VAL A 54 -15.14 -20.17 -0.37
C VAL A 54 -16.19 -19.06 -0.21
N GLU A 55 -16.91 -19.06 0.90
CA GLU A 55 -17.92 -18.04 1.19
C GLU A 55 -17.28 -16.68 1.48
N LEU A 56 -17.98 -15.61 1.08
CA LEU A 56 -17.55 -14.25 1.35
C LEU A 56 -17.72 -13.91 2.84
N GLY A 57 -16.61 -13.59 3.49
CA GLY A 57 -16.57 -13.06 4.85
C GLY A 57 -16.24 -11.58 4.89
N HIS A 58 -16.20 -11.03 6.12
CA HIS A 58 -15.85 -9.64 6.36
C HIS A 58 -14.83 -9.50 7.49
N THR A 59 -13.97 -8.49 7.40
CA THR A 59 -13.11 -8.03 8.49
C THR A 59 -13.28 -6.53 8.71
N GLU A 60 -12.85 -6.01 9.86
CA GLU A 60 -12.88 -4.57 10.16
C GLU A 60 -12.02 -3.76 9.17
N ASN A 61 -12.56 -2.66 8.65
CA ASN A 61 -11.83 -1.69 7.83
C ASN A 61 -11.16 -0.64 8.73
N ALA A 62 -9.93 -0.93 9.14
CA ALA A 62 -9.16 -0.11 10.06
C ALA A 62 -9.02 1.34 9.59
N PHE A 63 -8.92 1.60 8.28
CA PHE A 63 -8.69 2.94 7.74
C PHE A 63 -9.93 3.83 7.92
N THR A 64 -11.12 3.28 7.69
CA THR A 64 -12.36 4.00 8.03
C THR A 64 -12.52 4.16 9.53
N GLY A 65 -12.05 3.18 10.32
CA GLY A 65 -11.92 3.32 11.77
C GLY A 65 -11.08 4.55 12.16
N PHE A 66 -9.96 4.80 11.48
CA PHE A 66 -9.14 5.98 11.73
C PHE A 66 -9.87 7.28 11.39
N ILE A 67 -10.53 7.32 10.22
CA ILE A 67 -11.28 8.50 9.75
C ILE A 67 -12.41 8.85 10.72
N TYR A 68 -13.11 7.85 11.25
CA TYR A 68 -14.26 8.03 12.14
C TYR A 68 -13.90 8.05 13.63
N GLY A 69 -12.62 7.89 13.99
CA GLY A 69 -12.16 7.89 15.38
C GLY A 69 -12.62 6.67 16.16
N ILE A 70 -12.55 5.46 15.59
CA ILE A 70 -12.99 4.19 16.17
C ILE A 70 -11.78 3.35 16.59
N LYS A 71 -11.76 2.88 17.84
CA LYS A 71 -10.94 1.77 18.40
C LYS A 71 -9.41 1.92 18.43
N TYR A 72 -8.76 2.51 17.43
CA TYR A 72 -7.31 2.40 17.26
C TYR A 72 -6.56 3.68 17.60
N LYS A 73 -5.36 3.51 18.17
CA LYS A 73 -4.34 4.56 18.20
C LYS A 73 -3.45 4.40 16.97
N ILE A 74 -3.34 5.47 16.19
CA ILE A 74 -2.47 5.52 15.01
C ILE A 74 -1.27 6.42 15.25
N SER A 75 -0.13 6.06 14.65
CA SER A 75 1.02 6.95 14.53
C SER A 75 0.74 7.95 13.41
N LEU A 76 0.06 9.03 13.79
CA LEU A 76 -0.39 10.08 12.89
C LEU A 76 0.79 10.98 12.49
N ARG A 77 0.91 11.25 11.18
CA ARG A 77 1.93 12.15 10.62
C ARG A 77 1.35 13.48 10.18
N TYR A 78 0.14 13.46 9.63
CA TYR A 78 -0.59 14.65 9.19
C TYR A 78 -2.08 14.38 9.13
N SER A 79 -2.89 15.39 9.40
CA SER A 79 -4.32 15.37 9.15
C SER A 79 -4.81 16.77 8.84
N ASP A 80 -5.67 16.88 7.84
CA ASP A 80 -6.56 18.03 7.66
C ASP A 80 -7.99 17.51 7.39
N GLU A 81 -8.88 18.38 6.92
CA GLU A 81 -10.25 17.98 6.61
C GLU A 81 -10.37 17.00 5.45
N GLU A 82 -9.36 16.89 4.59
CA GLU A 82 -9.41 16.16 3.31
C GLU A 82 -8.50 14.93 3.26
N VAL A 83 -7.40 14.94 4.02
CA VAL A 83 -6.34 13.93 3.97
C VAL A 83 -5.92 13.52 5.37
N LEU A 84 -5.72 12.22 5.55
CA LEU A 84 -5.11 11.62 6.72
C LEU A 84 -3.83 10.87 6.30
N ILE A 85 -2.72 11.15 6.98
CA ILE A 85 -1.42 10.49 6.74
C ILE A 85 -0.90 9.88 8.04
N PHE A 86 -0.54 8.61 7.98
CA PHE A 86 -0.08 7.84 9.13
C PHE A 86 0.96 6.81 8.72
N ASP A 87 1.75 6.35 9.68
CA ASP A 87 2.67 5.23 9.47
C ASP A 87 1.91 3.94 9.16
N ASP A 88 2.32 3.23 8.13
CA ASP A 88 1.76 1.91 7.81
C ASP A 88 1.93 0.93 8.99
N MET A 89 0.92 0.13 9.31
CA MET A 89 1.01 -0.78 10.47
C MET A 89 1.93 -2.00 10.22
N LEU A 90 2.30 -2.25 8.98
CA LEU A 90 3.16 -3.33 8.51
C LEU A 90 4.38 -2.75 7.77
N GLN A 91 4.98 -1.68 8.32
CA GLN A 91 6.10 -0.96 7.69
C GLN A 91 7.22 -1.88 7.19
N VAL A 92 7.58 -1.71 5.91
CA VAL A 92 8.67 -2.44 5.26
C VAL A 92 9.95 -1.60 5.10
N SER A 93 9.88 -0.29 5.30
CA SER A 93 11.01 0.65 5.40
C SER A 93 10.98 1.39 6.74
N SER A 94 11.95 2.26 6.98
CA SER A 94 11.95 3.23 8.08
C SER A 94 11.00 4.41 7.84
N CYS A 95 10.59 4.64 6.60
CA CYS A 95 9.58 5.61 6.20
C CYS A 95 8.60 4.92 5.23
N HIS A 96 7.56 4.32 5.82
CA HIS A 96 6.42 3.72 5.12
C HIS A 96 5.14 4.38 5.67
N ILE A 97 4.53 5.25 4.87
CA ILE A 97 3.32 5.98 5.26
C ILE A 97 2.19 5.71 4.27
N ASN A 98 0.95 5.84 4.75
CA ASN A 98 -0.24 5.83 3.91
C ASN A 98 -0.87 7.22 3.91
N ALA A 99 -1.25 7.72 2.74
CA ALA A 99 -2.15 8.86 2.61
C ALA A 99 -3.53 8.39 2.15
N ILE A 100 -4.59 8.77 2.88
CA ILE A 100 -5.97 8.41 2.56
C ILE A 100 -6.87 9.65 2.51
N PRO A 101 -7.88 9.70 1.63
CA PRO A 101 -8.90 10.74 1.71
C PRO A 101 -9.84 10.50 2.89
N THR A 102 -10.35 11.58 3.48
CA THR A 102 -11.26 11.54 4.64
C THR A 102 -12.70 11.90 4.28
N LYS A 103 -12.92 12.71 3.23
CA LYS A 103 -14.27 13.19 2.82
C LYS A 103 -15.06 12.19 1.99
N VAL A 104 -14.39 11.22 1.37
CA VAL A 104 -15.01 10.28 0.44
C VAL A 104 -14.58 8.86 0.75
N TYR A 105 -15.53 7.93 0.65
CA TYR A 105 -15.26 6.50 0.70
C TYR A 105 -14.98 5.98 -0.71
N ILE A 106 -13.78 5.47 -0.93
CA ILE A 106 -13.36 4.89 -2.21
C ILE A 106 -12.71 3.55 -1.88
N PRO A 107 -13.29 2.39 -2.24
CA PRO A 107 -12.75 1.10 -1.82
C PRO A 107 -11.32 0.81 -2.29
N ASP A 108 -11.01 1.16 -3.54
CA ASP A 108 -9.70 0.99 -4.15
C ASP A 108 -9.50 1.93 -5.34
N TRP A 109 -8.28 1.93 -5.90
CA TRP A 109 -7.90 2.84 -6.98
C TRP A 109 -8.72 2.69 -8.26
N ARG A 110 -9.32 1.52 -8.54
CA ARG A 110 -10.07 1.31 -9.79
C ARG A 110 -11.22 2.31 -9.88
N TYR A 111 -11.88 2.59 -8.76
CA TYR A 111 -13.00 3.52 -8.67
C TYR A 111 -12.63 4.97 -9.05
N LEU A 112 -11.34 5.33 -9.07
CA LEU A 112 -10.89 6.63 -9.61
C LEU A 112 -11.16 6.76 -11.11
N LEU A 113 -11.26 5.64 -11.83
CA LEU A 113 -11.54 5.61 -13.27
C LEU A 113 -13.00 5.92 -13.62
N LEU A 114 -13.91 5.91 -12.64
CA LEU A 114 -15.30 6.34 -12.86
C LEU A 114 -15.37 7.84 -13.17
N ASN A 115 -14.46 8.63 -12.59
CA ASN A 115 -14.29 10.05 -12.89
C ASN A 115 -12.80 10.39 -12.92
N PRO A 116 -12.09 10.15 -14.04
CA PRO A 116 -10.64 10.23 -14.09
C PRO A 116 -10.08 11.60 -13.74
N THR A 117 -10.77 12.68 -14.12
CA THR A 117 -10.33 14.05 -13.85
C THR A 117 -10.32 14.36 -12.34
N GLU A 118 -11.40 14.00 -11.63
CA GLU A 118 -11.44 14.17 -10.18
C GLU A 118 -10.54 13.16 -9.46
N GLY A 119 -10.42 11.94 -10.00
CA GLY A 119 -9.49 10.93 -9.50
C GLY A 119 -8.03 11.39 -9.57
N LEU A 120 -7.63 12.06 -10.66
CA LEU A 120 -6.29 12.63 -10.82
C LEU A 120 -6.04 13.73 -9.79
N LYS A 121 -6.95 14.70 -9.65
CA LYS A 121 -6.83 15.78 -8.66
C LYS A 121 -6.69 15.23 -7.24
N LEU A 122 -7.45 14.18 -6.92
CA LEU A 122 -7.36 13.53 -5.62
C LEU A 122 -5.99 12.88 -5.41
N LEU A 123 -5.48 12.11 -6.39
CA LEU A 123 -4.15 11.50 -6.27
C LEU A 123 -3.04 12.54 -6.15
N GLU A 124 -3.11 13.64 -6.90
CA GLU A 124 -2.14 14.73 -6.81
C GLU A 124 -2.15 15.38 -5.42
N LYS A 125 -3.33 15.59 -4.83
CA LYS A 125 -3.45 16.08 -3.44
C LYS A 125 -2.83 15.09 -2.44
N LEU A 126 -3.12 13.80 -2.57
CA LEU A 126 -2.53 12.77 -1.69
C LEU A 126 -1.00 12.70 -1.85
N GLU A 127 -0.49 12.78 -3.08
CA GLU A 127 0.94 12.85 -3.41
C GLU A 127 1.60 14.07 -2.78
N GLU A 128 1.02 15.26 -2.95
CA GLU A 128 1.54 16.52 -2.41
C GLU A 128 1.69 16.44 -0.88
N LYS A 129 0.63 16.01 -0.17
CA LYS A 129 0.65 15.92 1.30
C LYS A 129 1.57 14.80 1.80
N GLY A 130 1.58 13.66 1.11
CA GLY A 130 2.50 12.55 1.41
C GLY A 130 3.95 12.97 1.28
N TRP A 131 4.28 13.61 0.16
CA TRP A 131 5.61 14.16 -0.08
C TRP A 131 6.00 15.21 0.96
N TYR A 132 5.10 16.12 1.31
CA TYR A 132 5.33 17.11 2.37
C TYR A 132 5.75 16.44 3.68
N CYS A 133 5.07 15.36 4.10
CA CYS A 133 5.41 14.62 5.31
C CYS A 133 6.78 13.96 5.21
N ILE A 134 7.07 13.28 4.09
CA ILE A 134 8.37 12.64 3.84
C ILE A 134 9.50 13.66 3.92
N LYS A 135 9.36 14.77 3.19
CA LYS A 135 10.36 15.83 3.14
C LYS A 135 10.60 16.42 4.52
N THR A 136 9.56 16.90 5.19
CA THR A 136 9.70 17.70 6.42
C THR A 136 10.00 16.88 7.67
N GLN A 137 9.50 15.64 7.75
CA GLN A 137 9.61 14.82 8.98
C GLN A 137 10.72 13.77 8.91
N PHE A 138 11.16 13.38 7.70
CA PHE A 138 12.20 12.37 7.50
C PHE A 138 13.44 12.95 6.81
N LEU A 139 13.31 13.48 5.60
CA LEU A 139 14.48 13.91 4.80
C LEU A 139 15.12 15.23 5.27
N MET A 140 14.40 16.06 6.01
CA MET A 140 14.96 17.23 6.70
C MET A 140 15.45 16.90 8.12
N ASN A 141 15.25 15.68 8.61
CA ASN A 141 15.73 15.23 9.90
C ASN A 141 17.12 14.58 9.74
N GLU A 142 18.18 15.34 10.08
CA GLU A 142 19.57 14.87 9.94
C GLU A 142 19.91 13.65 10.81
N GLU A 143 19.33 13.55 12.01
CA GLU A 143 19.51 12.38 12.87
C GLU A 143 18.91 11.14 12.22
N TRP A 144 17.68 11.26 11.72
CA TRP A 144 17.02 10.17 11.01
C TRP A 144 17.79 9.78 9.73
N LYS A 145 18.19 10.76 8.92
CA LYS A 145 18.96 10.50 7.69
C LYS A 145 20.26 9.78 7.96
N SER A 146 21.07 10.29 8.89
CA SER A 146 22.37 9.67 9.23
C SER A 146 22.21 8.27 9.82
N LYS A 147 21.10 8.02 10.54
CA LYS A 147 20.80 6.72 11.12
C LYS A 147 20.34 5.68 10.08
N TYR A 148 19.56 6.06 9.08
CA TYR A 148 18.88 5.10 8.19
C TYR A 148 19.36 5.11 6.74
N LEU A 149 20.00 6.18 6.29
CA LEU A 149 20.40 6.37 4.90
C LEU A 149 21.91 6.53 4.78
N ARG A 150 22.49 5.78 3.85
CA ARG A 150 23.88 5.93 3.43
C ARG A 150 23.98 6.91 2.25
N ASP A 151 25.15 7.55 2.10
CA ASP A 151 25.55 8.33 0.93
C ASP A 151 24.57 9.45 0.54
N THR A 152 24.03 10.17 1.54
CA THR A 152 23.02 11.23 1.35
C THR A 152 23.58 12.62 1.08
N LYS A 153 24.90 12.83 1.27
CA LYS A 153 25.54 14.16 1.18
C LYS A 153 25.49 14.78 -0.22
N GLU A 154 25.41 13.95 -1.25
CA GLU A 154 25.40 14.36 -2.66
C GLU A 154 23.98 14.39 -3.26
N LEU A 155 22.95 14.16 -2.45
CA LEU A 155 21.57 14.15 -2.93
C LEU A 155 21.04 15.58 -3.10
N THR A 156 20.52 15.86 -4.29
CA THR A 156 19.77 17.07 -4.59
C THR A 156 18.31 16.94 -4.16
N GLU A 157 17.55 18.04 -4.22
CA GLU A 157 16.10 17.97 -4.00
C GLU A 157 15.39 17.09 -5.03
N GLU A 158 15.90 17.05 -6.27
CA GLU A 158 15.35 16.19 -7.32
C GLU A 158 15.68 14.72 -7.04
N ASP A 159 16.87 14.40 -6.54
CA ASP A 159 17.18 13.07 -6.05
C ASP A 159 16.20 12.64 -4.95
N TYR A 160 15.83 13.54 -4.03
CA TYR A 160 14.90 13.22 -2.95
C TYR A 160 13.48 12.92 -3.45
N LYS A 161 12.98 13.62 -4.47
CA LYS A 161 11.71 13.25 -5.13
C LYS A 161 11.81 11.90 -5.82
N ASP A 162 13.01 11.56 -6.30
CA ASP A 162 13.30 10.26 -6.89
C ASP A 162 13.54 9.14 -5.86
N MET A 163 13.60 9.44 -4.57
CA MET A 163 13.85 8.42 -3.55
C MET A 163 12.61 7.67 -3.11
N TYR A 164 11.44 8.32 -3.09
CA TYR A 164 10.23 7.64 -2.64
C TYR A 164 9.53 6.91 -3.80
N TYR A 165 8.80 5.88 -3.44
CA TYR A 165 7.84 5.21 -4.29
C TYR A 165 6.46 5.45 -3.77
N ALA A 166 5.52 5.67 -4.68
CA ALA A 166 4.13 5.74 -4.33
C ALA A 166 3.28 4.86 -5.24
N GLY A 167 2.20 4.30 -4.69
CA GLY A 167 1.25 3.51 -5.45
C GLY A 167 0.15 2.90 -4.58
N CYS A 168 -0.78 2.22 -5.24
CA CYS A 168 -1.95 1.60 -4.62
C CYS A 168 -1.89 0.08 -4.79
N ASN A 169 -2.36 -0.65 -3.78
CA ASN A 169 -2.44 -2.11 -3.83
C ASN A 169 -3.81 -2.59 -4.35
N TYR A 170 -3.81 -3.62 -5.21
CA TYR A 170 -5.02 -4.34 -5.64
C TYR A 170 -4.89 -5.87 -5.48
N PRO A 171 -5.87 -6.57 -4.89
CA PRO A 171 -7.00 -6.02 -4.11
C PRO A 171 -6.54 -5.31 -2.84
N PRO A 172 -7.16 -4.20 -2.40
CA PRO A 172 -6.69 -3.52 -1.18
C PRO A 172 -6.82 -4.42 0.06
N SER A 173 -5.95 -4.24 1.05
CA SER A 173 -6.11 -4.88 2.37
C SER A 173 -7.12 -4.17 3.26
N GLN A 174 -7.34 -2.88 3.02
CA GLN A 174 -8.31 -2.02 3.68
C GLN A 174 -9.11 -1.29 2.61
N PHE A 175 -10.44 -1.36 2.65
CA PHE A 175 -11.35 -0.84 1.62
C PHE A 175 -11.51 0.67 1.76
N GLN A 176 -10.40 1.37 1.69
CA GLN A 176 -10.34 2.81 1.61
C GLN A 176 -9.10 3.12 0.78
N LEU A 177 -9.23 3.97 -0.22
CA LEU A 177 -8.15 4.37 -1.10
C LEU A 177 -6.98 4.83 -0.24
N HIS A 178 -5.84 4.19 -0.44
CA HIS A 178 -4.62 4.53 0.26
C HIS A 178 -3.47 4.52 -0.72
N LEU A 179 -2.85 5.69 -0.85
CA LEU A 179 -1.60 5.85 -1.54
C LEU A 179 -0.49 5.52 -0.54
N GLN A 180 0.16 4.38 -0.73
CA GLN A 180 1.32 3.99 0.07
C GLN A 180 2.52 4.77 -0.44
N PHE A 181 3.33 5.29 0.47
CA PHE A 181 4.64 5.83 0.16
C PHE A 181 5.71 5.01 0.87
N LEU A 182 6.69 4.55 0.09
CA LEU A 182 7.80 3.79 0.60
C LEU A 182 9.10 4.50 0.24
N LEU A 183 9.89 4.85 1.24
CA LEU A 183 11.23 5.41 1.03
C LEU A 183 12.29 4.35 1.43
N PRO A 184 13.12 3.88 0.48
CA PRO A 184 14.23 2.96 0.78
C PRO A 184 15.29 3.59 1.69
N PRO A 185 16.14 2.76 2.32
CA PRO A 185 16.21 1.31 2.18
C PRO A 185 15.04 0.59 2.88
N TYR A 186 14.71 -0.60 2.37
CA TYR A 186 13.83 -1.51 3.08
C TYR A 186 14.56 -2.14 4.26
N ARG A 187 13.79 -2.56 5.25
CA ARG A 187 14.28 -3.37 6.36
C ARG A 187 14.86 -4.68 5.79
N PRO A 188 15.93 -5.23 6.38
CA PRO A 188 16.63 -6.41 5.85
C PRO A 188 15.69 -7.56 5.51
N PHE A 189 14.80 -7.92 6.45
CA PHE A 189 13.78 -8.94 6.22
C PHE A 189 12.90 -8.61 5.02
N ALA A 190 12.32 -7.40 4.99
CA ALA A 190 11.43 -6.99 3.91
C ALA A 190 12.13 -6.96 2.55
N TRP A 191 13.40 -6.56 2.46
CA TRP A 191 14.17 -6.63 1.22
C TRP A 191 14.39 -8.08 0.75
N HIS A 192 14.73 -8.98 1.67
CA HIS A 192 14.99 -10.38 1.34
C HIS A 192 13.72 -11.09 0.86
N VAL A 193 12.59 -10.84 1.52
CA VAL A 193 11.31 -11.43 1.13
C VAL A 193 10.56 -10.61 0.07
N ALA A 194 10.95 -9.37 -0.25
CA ALA A 194 10.27 -8.52 -1.25
C ALA A 194 10.03 -9.21 -2.60
N PRO A 195 11.01 -9.94 -3.19
CA PRO A 195 10.79 -10.65 -4.47
C PRO A 195 9.69 -11.72 -4.38
N THR A 196 9.46 -12.27 -3.19
CA THR A 196 8.44 -13.30 -2.91
C THR A 196 7.18 -12.75 -2.26
N MET A 197 7.24 -11.55 -1.67
CA MET A 197 6.14 -10.91 -0.98
C MET A 197 5.15 -10.36 -2.00
N SER A 198 3.88 -10.70 -1.81
CA SER A 198 2.79 -10.23 -2.65
C SER A 198 2.62 -8.71 -2.70
N VAL A 199 3.26 -7.93 -1.80
CA VAL A 199 2.96 -6.51 -1.58
C VAL A 199 3.51 -5.62 -2.71
N ASN A 200 4.72 -5.92 -3.21
CA ASN A 200 5.32 -5.29 -4.39
C ASN A 200 5.32 -6.29 -5.55
N GLY A 201 4.25 -7.05 -5.69
CA GLY A 201 4.09 -8.04 -6.76
C GLY A 201 3.52 -7.41 -8.02
N ARG A 202 3.91 -7.92 -9.19
CA ARG A 202 3.30 -7.53 -10.46
C ARG A 202 1.81 -7.86 -10.43
N GLY A 203 0.98 -6.94 -10.89
CA GLY A 203 -0.48 -7.01 -10.81
C GLY A 203 -1.06 -6.68 -9.43
N ARG A 204 -0.25 -6.68 -8.37
CA ARG A 204 -0.67 -6.25 -7.02
C ARG A 204 -0.43 -4.77 -6.81
N PHE A 205 0.81 -4.32 -7.00
CA PHE A 205 1.17 -2.92 -6.78
C PHE A 205 0.97 -2.14 -8.07
N CYS A 206 0.22 -1.04 -7.98
CA CYS A 206 -0.06 -0.15 -9.09
C CYS A 206 0.70 1.16 -8.88
N PRO A 207 1.82 1.39 -9.62
CA PRO A 207 2.64 2.58 -9.43
C PRO A 207 1.86 3.88 -9.65
N LEU A 208 2.11 4.89 -8.83
CA LEU A 208 1.46 6.20 -8.95
C LEU A 208 1.68 6.82 -10.33
N SER A 209 2.87 6.64 -10.92
CA SER A 209 3.19 7.12 -12.27
C SER A 209 2.27 6.54 -13.34
N TYR A 210 1.93 5.25 -13.25
CA TYR A 210 0.94 4.61 -14.12
C TYR A 210 -0.46 5.18 -13.88
N LEU A 211 -0.89 5.26 -12.61
CA LEU A 211 -2.21 5.78 -12.25
C LEU A 211 -2.42 7.21 -12.78
N LYS A 212 -1.46 8.11 -12.54
CA LYS A 212 -1.52 9.48 -13.05
C LYS A 212 -1.57 9.50 -14.58
N LYS A 213 -0.77 8.68 -15.26
CA LYS A 213 -0.78 8.61 -16.72
C LYS A 213 -2.15 8.16 -17.26
N VAL A 214 -2.71 7.09 -16.70
CA VAL A 214 -4.03 6.59 -17.07
C VAL A 214 -5.12 7.63 -16.84
N LEU A 215 -5.16 8.24 -15.65
CA LEU A 215 -6.18 9.24 -15.32
C LEU A 215 -6.05 10.51 -16.16
N SER A 216 -4.82 10.88 -16.57
CA SER A 216 -4.57 12.03 -17.45
C SER A 216 -5.11 11.86 -18.88
N LEU A 217 -5.47 10.64 -19.30
CA LEU A 217 -6.18 10.43 -20.57
C LEU A 217 -7.63 10.92 -20.50
N SER A 218 -8.16 11.17 -19.29
CA SER A 218 -9.56 11.55 -19.06
C SER A 218 -10.59 10.60 -19.68
N LEU A 219 -10.22 9.31 -19.81
CA LEU A 219 -11.08 8.25 -20.35
C LEU A 219 -11.73 7.46 -19.21
N PRO A 220 -13.05 7.57 -19.00
CA PRO A 220 -13.74 6.81 -17.95
C PRO A 220 -13.72 5.31 -18.25
N PHE A 221 -13.63 4.49 -17.20
CA PHE A 221 -13.77 3.04 -17.28
C PHE A 221 -14.88 2.57 -16.33
N PRO A 222 -15.86 1.78 -16.79
CA PRO A 222 -16.96 1.32 -15.94
C PRO A 222 -16.44 0.26 -14.94
N VAL A 223 -16.23 0.69 -13.71
CA VAL A 223 -15.76 -0.18 -12.62
C VAL A 223 -16.93 -0.70 -11.80
N LEU A 224 -16.99 -2.02 -11.68
CA LEU A 224 -17.84 -2.78 -10.78
C LEU A 224 -16.96 -3.49 -9.74
N PRO A 225 -17.50 -3.94 -8.59
CA PRO A 225 -16.72 -4.65 -7.57
C PRO A 225 -15.87 -5.79 -8.14
N GLU A 226 -16.47 -6.59 -9.02
CA GLU A 226 -15.90 -7.76 -9.69
C GLU A 226 -15.04 -7.46 -10.91
N THR A 227 -14.89 -6.20 -11.34
CA THR A 227 -14.06 -5.83 -12.49
C THR A 227 -12.62 -6.31 -12.29
N PRO A 228 -12.11 -7.25 -13.11
CA PRO A 228 -10.74 -7.72 -12.97
C PRO A 228 -9.77 -6.59 -13.30
N VAL A 229 -8.64 -6.53 -12.60
CA VAL A 229 -7.64 -5.47 -12.85
C VAL A 229 -6.98 -5.61 -14.22
N GLU A 230 -6.91 -6.84 -14.71
CA GLU A 230 -6.34 -7.20 -16.00
C GLU A 230 -7.13 -6.57 -17.16
N SER A 231 -8.46 -6.43 -17.05
CA SER A 231 -9.25 -5.78 -18.11
C SER A 231 -8.99 -4.27 -18.16
N ILE A 232 -8.69 -3.64 -17.02
CA ILE A 232 -8.28 -2.24 -16.95
C ILE A 232 -6.92 -2.07 -17.63
N TYR A 233 -5.95 -2.94 -17.31
CA TYR A 233 -4.62 -2.89 -17.95
C TYR A 233 -4.72 -3.08 -19.47
N GLN A 234 -5.45 -4.10 -19.93
CA GLN A 234 -5.68 -4.34 -21.36
C GLN A 234 -6.32 -3.14 -22.06
N PHE A 235 -7.30 -2.49 -21.43
CA PHE A 235 -7.94 -1.31 -22.01
C PHE A 235 -6.96 -0.16 -22.20
N PHE A 236 -6.12 0.15 -21.21
CA PHE A 236 -5.16 1.26 -21.29
C PHE A 236 -3.90 0.91 -22.10
N ASP A 237 -3.53 -0.36 -22.21
CA ASP A 237 -2.52 -0.84 -23.16
C ASP A 237 -2.93 -0.47 -24.60
N LEU A 238 -4.20 -0.66 -24.96
CA LEU A 238 -4.75 -0.24 -26.26
C LEU A 238 -4.74 1.28 -26.47
N GLN A 239 -4.64 2.06 -25.39
CA GLN A 239 -4.46 3.53 -25.43
C GLN A 239 -2.96 3.94 -25.38
N GLY A 240 -2.04 2.98 -25.46
CA GLY A 240 -0.60 3.22 -25.45
C GLY A 240 0.00 3.44 -24.06
N VAL A 241 -0.69 3.05 -22.98
CA VAL A 241 -0.19 3.18 -21.60
C VAL A 241 0.02 1.79 -21.00
N SER A 242 1.27 1.29 -21.07
CA SER A 242 1.59 -0.06 -20.62
C SER A 242 1.80 -0.18 -19.11
N TYR A 243 0.95 -0.93 -18.41
CA TYR A 243 1.16 -1.20 -16.97
C TYR A 243 2.54 -1.82 -16.70
N ASP A 244 2.90 -2.83 -17.48
CA ASP A 244 4.16 -3.57 -17.30
C ASP A 244 5.39 -2.67 -17.46
N ALA A 245 5.39 -1.74 -18.42
CA ALA A 245 6.49 -0.80 -18.61
C ALA A 245 6.68 0.13 -17.39
N TYR A 246 5.59 0.68 -16.86
CA TYR A 246 5.63 1.54 -15.66
C TYR A 246 6.03 0.76 -14.41
N TYR A 247 5.58 -0.49 -14.30
CA TYR A 247 5.94 -1.37 -13.20
C TYR A 247 7.42 -1.77 -13.22
N ASP A 248 7.97 -2.10 -14.39
CA ASP A 248 9.39 -2.42 -14.52
C ASP A 248 10.29 -1.23 -14.25
N GLN A 249 9.91 -0.03 -14.71
CA GLN A 249 10.59 1.21 -14.36
C GLN A 249 10.58 1.43 -12.84
N HIS A 250 9.45 1.20 -12.19
CA HIS A 250 9.32 1.30 -10.74
C HIS A 250 10.27 0.33 -10.02
N LEU A 251 10.30 -0.94 -10.39
CA LEU A 251 11.20 -1.94 -9.79
C LEU A 251 12.68 -1.62 -10.00
N GLN A 252 13.06 -1.13 -11.19
CA GLN A 252 14.44 -0.74 -11.45
C GLN A 252 14.87 0.43 -10.56
N LYS A 253 14.00 1.45 -10.43
CA LYS A 253 14.22 2.60 -9.56
C LYS A 253 14.35 2.16 -8.10
N GLU A 254 13.42 1.32 -7.62
CA GLU A 254 13.43 0.72 -6.29
C GLU A 254 14.74 0.03 -5.95
N ARG A 255 15.18 -0.90 -6.80
CA ARG A 255 16.44 -1.63 -6.58
C ARG A 255 17.65 -0.71 -6.59
N ARG A 256 17.68 0.28 -7.49
CA ARG A 256 18.75 1.27 -7.58
C ARG A 256 18.85 2.09 -6.29
N MET A 257 17.73 2.60 -5.78
CA MET A 257 17.73 3.43 -4.57
C MET A 257 17.97 2.63 -3.30
N HIS A 258 17.43 1.42 -3.21
CA HIS A 258 17.76 0.52 -2.11
C HIS A 258 19.27 0.30 -2.01
N ARG A 259 19.93 -0.09 -3.11
CA ARG A 259 21.38 -0.34 -3.13
C ARG A 259 22.22 0.90 -2.80
N ARG A 260 21.79 2.09 -3.23
CA ARG A 260 22.49 3.35 -2.93
C ARG A 260 22.39 3.70 -1.45
N LEU A 261 21.22 3.56 -0.85
CA LEU A 261 20.89 4.13 0.45
C LEU A 261 21.02 3.15 1.61
N VAL A 262 21.15 1.84 1.35
CA VAL A 262 21.25 0.82 2.38
C VAL A 262 22.47 1.06 3.28
N ASN A 263 22.23 1.09 4.59
CA ASN A 263 23.23 1.34 5.62
C ASN A 263 23.64 0.06 6.38
N TRP A 264 23.05 -1.07 6.04
CA TRP A 264 23.39 -2.41 6.54
C TRP A 264 24.01 -3.25 5.41
N LYS A 265 24.76 -4.27 5.79
CA LYS A 265 25.33 -5.28 4.89
C LYS A 265 24.92 -6.67 5.34
N VAL A 266 25.07 -7.66 4.46
CA VAL A 266 24.71 -9.05 4.79
C VAL A 266 25.56 -9.57 5.95
N GLU A 267 26.80 -9.12 6.06
CA GLU A 267 27.74 -9.49 7.11
C GLU A 267 27.36 -8.94 8.50
N ASP A 268 26.42 -8.00 8.57
CA ASP A 268 25.90 -7.48 9.85
C ASP A 268 24.93 -8.48 10.52
N PHE A 269 24.60 -9.59 9.85
CA PHE A 269 23.64 -10.59 10.33
C PHE A 269 24.30 -11.94 10.57
N GLU A 270 23.92 -12.62 11.65
CA GLU A 270 24.43 -13.96 11.98
C GLU A 270 23.71 -15.08 11.21
N GLY A 271 22.62 -14.75 10.52
CA GLY A 271 21.84 -15.72 9.80
C GLY A 271 20.80 -15.10 8.89
N ILE A 272 20.29 -15.93 7.97
CA ILE A 272 19.20 -15.59 7.08
C ILE A 272 17.96 -16.42 7.42
N VAL A 273 16.81 -15.77 7.34
CA VAL A 273 15.52 -16.46 7.36
C VAL A 273 15.21 -16.85 5.93
N VAL A 274 15.39 -18.14 5.62
CA VAL A 274 14.96 -18.69 4.34
C VAL A 274 13.52 -19.18 4.51
N VAL A 275 12.65 -18.68 3.66
CA VAL A 275 11.27 -19.13 3.59
C VAL A 275 11.23 -20.29 2.59
N ASP A 276 11.18 -21.54 3.08
CA ASP A 276 11.22 -22.77 2.24
C ASP A 276 10.09 -22.80 1.19
N THR A 277 9.04 -22.02 1.41
CA THR A 277 8.00 -21.71 0.43
C THR A 277 7.73 -20.20 0.50
N PRO A 278 7.66 -19.47 -0.63
CA PRO A 278 7.55 -18.00 -0.72
C PRO A 278 6.54 -17.30 0.22
N ASN A 279 5.64 -18.06 0.84
CA ASN A 279 4.47 -17.56 1.51
C ASN A 279 4.13 -18.26 2.84
N SER A 280 4.92 -19.19 3.39
CA SER A 280 4.63 -19.77 4.72
C SER A 280 5.36 -19.00 5.84
N THR A 281 4.62 -18.40 6.77
CA THR A 281 5.19 -17.89 8.04
C THR A 281 5.50 -19.02 9.02
N GLN A 282 5.10 -20.26 8.73
CA GLN A 282 5.24 -21.42 9.61
C GLN A 282 6.47 -22.29 9.32
N ASN A 283 7.09 -22.19 8.13
CA ASN A 283 8.35 -22.89 7.80
C ASN A 283 9.46 -21.87 7.52
N GLN A 284 9.80 -21.09 8.53
CA GLN A 284 11.00 -20.27 8.51
C GLN A 284 12.16 -21.12 9.03
N ARG A 285 13.15 -21.37 8.17
CA ARG A 285 14.40 -21.99 8.60
C ARG A 285 15.43 -20.89 8.77
N PHE A 286 16.01 -20.84 9.98
CA PHE A 286 17.17 -20.01 10.25
C PHE A 286 18.41 -20.77 9.79
N TYR A 287 19.10 -20.21 8.82
CA TYR A 287 20.43 -20.67 8.45
C TYR A 287 21.44 -19.68 8.98
N LYS A 288 22.47 -20.19 9.67
CA LYS A 288 23.63 -19.39 10.04
C LYS A 288 24.41 -19.06 8.76
N LEU A 289 24.75 -17.79 8.57
CA LEU A 289 25.56 -17.35 7.42
C LEU A 289 27.01 -17.85 7.54
#